data_AF-A0A953TI83-F1
#
_entry.id   AF-A0A953TI83-F1
#
_cell.length_a   1.000
_cell.length_b   1.000
_cell.length_c   1.000
_cell.angle_alpha   90.00
_cell.angle_beta   90.00
_cell.angle_gamma   90.00
#
_symmetry.space_group_name_H-M   'P 1'
#
loop_
_entity.id
_entity.type
_entity.pdbx_description
1 polymer ?
#
loop_
_entity_poly.entity_id
_entity_poly.type
_entity_poly.pdbx_seq_one_letter_code
_entity_poly.pdbx_strand_id
1 'polypeptide(L)'
;MSIPIQSTEDVMTRRHRTETWDMFKKIKDILSKHKRLSVRQIFYQCATKNYVSLDINGYERIGRLCSQGRLEGILPWDKIVDRSRFPTQLNMWDSVGDFYSILPSLYRRNIWLNQPNYFEVWMEKSALYDIFYDQIFDHGILLMTVRGYSSLSIIYERSLIFKKYIAEGRKCKILYFGDHDPNGIQIDKSIRSTFRKLNVDVDIERIALTYDDIFEYNLPTNIEKEEDTNLDNYKLAGYVLQAELDALPVEILEKRIINSVTDNLDMDKYKEYKELEKRDLQMVSQDLGGIINKQSE
;
A
#
# COMPACT_ATOMS: atom_id res chain seq x y z
N MET A 1 -30.34 40.38 -2.50
CA MET A 1 -29.58 39.91 -1.32
C MET A 1 -28.67 38.80 -1.77
N SER A 2 -27.38 39.09 -1.95
CA SER A 2 -26.38 38.07 -2.27
C SER A 2 -26.10 37.26 -1.02
N ILE A 3 -26.37 35.95 -1.07
CA ILE A 3 -25.99 35.03 0.00
C ILE A 3 -24.45 35.06 0.07
N PRO A 4 -23.84 35.33 1.25
CA PRO A 4 -22.39 35.34 1.34
C PRO A 4 -21.89 33.92 1.06
N ILE A 5 -21.12 33.76 -0.01
CA ILE A 5 -20.34 32.56 -0.25
C ILE A 5 -19.29 32.52 0.86
N GLN A 6 -19.53 31.70 1.89
CA GLN A 6 -18.55 31.50 2.95
C GLN A 6 -17.26 30.97 2.34
N SER A 7 -16.13 31.54 2.74
CA SER A 7 -14.83 31.04 2.31
C SER A 7 -14.65 29.60 2.80
N THR A 8 -13.99 28.76 2.01
CA THR A 8 -13.67 27.37 2.40
C THR A 8 -12.94 27.30 3.75
N GLU A 9 -12.19 28.35 4.09
CA GLU A 9 -11.45 28.48 5.34
C GLU A 9 -12.36 28.72 6.55
N ASP A 10 -13.45 29.50 6.39
CA ASP A 10 -14.44 29.73 7.45
C ASP A 10 -15.26 28.46 7.77
N VAL A 11 -15.56 27.66 6.74
CA VAL A 11 -16.26 26.37 6.89
C VAL A 11 -15.38 25.35 7.62
N MET A 12 -14.09 25.28 7.27
CA MET A 12 -13.12 24.38 7.92
C MET A 12 -12.87 24.78 9.38
N THR A 13 -12.79 26.09 9.68
CA THR A 13 -12.58 26.60 11.04
C THR A 13 -13.74 26.22 11.97
N ARG A 14 -14.99 26.24 11.50
CA ARG A 14 -16.17 25.85 12.30
C ARG A 14 -16.27 24.35 12.56
N ARG A 15 -15.65 23.53 11.71
CA ARG A 15 -15.72 22.06 11.78
C ARG A 15 -14.81 21.47 12.87
N HIS A 16 -13.77 22.20 13.29
CA HIS A 16 -12.77 21.75 14.24
C HIS A 16 -12.81 22.53 15.54
N ARG A 17 -12.35 21.91 16.63
CA ARG A 17 -12.00 22.67 17.85
C ARG A 17 -10.87 23.66 17.51
N THR A 18 -10.89 24.84 18.11
CA THR A 18 -9.91 25.91 17.86
C THR A 18 -8.47 25.41 17.93
N GLU A 19 -8.14 24.61 18.95
CA GLU A 19 -6.80 24.04 19.14
C GLU A 19 -6.35 23.11 18.00
N THR A 20 -7.27 22.33 17.43
CA THR A 20 -6.99 21.42 16.31
C THR A 20 -6.70 22.22 15.04
N TRP A 21 -7.51 23.25 14.77
CA TRP A 21 -7.32 24.12 13.62
C TRP A 21 -6.01 24.90 13.70
N ASP A 22 -5.66 25.41 14.88
CA ASP A 22 -4.37 26.07 15.12
C ASP A 22 -3.20 25.12 14.88
N MET A 23 -3.33 23.85 15.24
CA MET A 23 -2.32 22.85 14.92
C MET A 23 -2.21 22.59 13.41
N PHE A 24 -3.31 22.55 12.66
CA PHE A 24 -3.24 22.44 11.20
C PHE A 24 -2.51 23.63 10.57
N LYS A 25 -2.79 24.85 11.04
CA LYS A 25 -2.07 26.05 10.58
C LYS A 25 -0.56 25.96 10.85
N LYS A 26 -0.18 25.53 12.05
CA LYS A 26 1.23 25.31 12.43
C LYS A 26 1.91 24.27 11.54
N ILE A 27 1.24 23.14 11.28
CA ILE A 27 1.78 22.09 10.39
C ILE A 27 1.90 22.61 8.95
N LYS A 28 0.91 23.36 8.47
CA LYS A 28 0.93 23.96 7.11
C LYS A 28 2.07 24.95 6.94
N ASP A 29 2.35 25.78 7.94
CA ASP A 29 3.52 26.69 7.96
C ASP A 29 4.86 25.92 7.94
N ILE A 30 4.96 24.79 8.63
CA ILE A 30 6.15 23.93 8.54
C ILE A 30 6.28 23.36 7.12
N LEU A 31 5.20 22.84 6.55
CA LEU A 31 5.22 22.23 5.21
C LEU A 31 5.49 23.23 4.08
N SER A 32 5.13 24.50 4.25
CA SER A 32 5.39 25.54 3.24
C SER A 32 6.89 25.82 3.07
N LYS A 33 7.69 25.59 4.12
CA LYS A 33 9.14 25.86 4.17
C LYS A 33 10.00 24.72 3.63
N HIS A 34 9.40 23.56 3.34
CA HIS A 34 10.12 22.37 2.91
C HIS A 34 9.52 21.74 1.66
N LYS A 35 10.37 21.04 0.88
CA LYS A 35 9.90 20.34 -0.33
C LYS A 35 9.03 19.14 0.06
N ARG A 36 9.53 18.25 0.93
CA ARG A 36 8.83 17.06 1.45
C ARG A 36 9.36 16.72 2.85
N LEU A 37 8.48 16.29 3.76
CA LEU A 37 8.83 15.85 5.11
C LEU A 37 8.12 14.54 5.45
N SER A 38 8.70 13.72 6.33
CA SER A 38 7.98 12.61 6.97
C SER A 38 7.20 13.07 8.20
N VAL A 39 6.20 12.28 8.62
CA VAL A 39 5.46 12.53 9.87
C VAL A 39 6.41 12.66 11.06
N ARG A 40 7.47 11.84 11.10
CA ARG A 40 8.52 11.93 12.13
C ARG A 40 9.26 13.26 12.08
N GLN A 41 9.60 13.77 10.90
CA GLN A 41 10.25 15.08 10.77
C GLN A 41 9.29 16.21 11.17
N ILE A 42 8.02 16.14 10.79
CA ILE A 42 6.99 17.12 11.20
C ILE A 42 6.85 17.11 12.73
N PHE A 43 6.79 15.92 13.35
CA PHE A 43 6.76 15.77 14.80
C PHE A 43 7.93 16.47 15.48
N TYR A 44 9.17 16.22 15.04
CA TYR A 44 10.33 16.89 15.62
C TYR A 44 10.30 18.40 15.41
N GLN A 45 9.89 18.90 14.23
CA GLN A 45 9.74 20.33 13.98
C GLN A 45 8.69 20.97 14.91
N CYS A 46 7.58 20.28 15.18
CA CYS A 46 6.56 20.71 16.13
C CYS A 46 7.07 20.66 17.58
N ALA A 47 7.80 19.61 17.97
CA ALA A 47 8.34 19.43 19.31
C ALA A 47 9.43 20.48 19.62
N THR A 48 10.34 20.76 18.67
CA THR A 48 11.35 21.83 18.81
C THR A 48 10.72 23.22 19.01
N LYS A 49 9.51 23.43 18.47
CA LYS A 49 8.73 24.67 18.66
C LYS A 49 7.80 24.62 19.88
N ASN A 50 7.89 23.58 20.72
CA ASN A 50 7.04 23.33 21.88
C ASN A 50 5.53 23.28 21.57
N TYR A 51 5.15 22.86 20.36
CA TYR A 51 3.73 22.68 20.00
C TYR A 51 3.15 21.38 20.52
N VAL A 52 4.00 20.37 20.74
CA VAL A 52 3.69 19.06 21.31
C VAL A 52 4.85 18.59 22.18
N SER A 53 4.56 17.70 23.12
CA SER A 53 5.55 16.99 23.92
C SER A 53 6.44 16.10 23.05
N LEU A 54 7.70 15.94 23.46
CA LEU A 54 8.66 15.04 22.80
C LEU A 54 8.52 13.62 23.36
N ASP A 55 7.34 13.02 23.17
CA ASP A 55 6.99 11.69 23.65
C ASP A 55 6.09 10.94 22.66
N ILE A 56 5.73 9.70 23.01
CA ILE A 56 4.86 8.83 22.19
C ILE A 56 3.51 9.50 21.94
N ASN A 57 2.91 10.10 22.97
CA ASN A 57 1.62 10.79 22.86
C ASN A 57 1.66 11.97 21.88
N GLY A 58 2.74 12.77 21.93
CA GLY A 58 2.98 13.87 21.00
C GLY A 58 3.16 13.37 19.56
N TYR A 59 3.90 12.28 19.38
CA TYR A 59 4.10 11.65 18.07
C TYR A 59 2.78 11.14 17.48
N GLU A 60 2.00 10.39 18.25
CA GLU A 60 0.68 9.89 17.84
C GLU A 60 -0.32 11.01 17.55
N ARG A 61 -0.29 12.09 18.34
CA ARG A 61 -1.11 13.28 18.07
C ARG A 61 -0.78 13.90 16.72
N ILE A 62 0.51 14.10 16.41
CA ILE A 62 0.93 14.62 15.11
C ILE A 62 0.57 13.64 13.98
N GLY A 63 0.76 12.34 14.17
CA GLY A 63 0.35 11.32 13.21
C GLY A 63 -1.14 11.38 12.87
N ARG A 64 -2.01 11.49 13.89
CA ARG A 64 -3.47 11.65 13.73
C ARG A 64 -3.81 12.94 13.00
N LEU A 65 -3.23 14.07 13.38
CA LEU A 65 -3.47 15.36 12.72
C LEU A 65 -3.03 15.34 11.25
N CYS A 66 -1.82 14.86 10.95
CA CYS A 66 -1.34 14.73 9.58
C CYS A 66 -2.26 13.82 8.74
N SER A 67 -2.85 12.79 9.34
CA SER A 67 -3.79 11.89 8.66
C SER A 67 -5.14 12.56 8.41
N GLN A 68 -5.72 13.15 9.44
CA GLN A 68 -6.99 13.86 9.36
C GLN A 68 -6.93 15.03 8.39
N GLY A 69 -5.92 15.89 8.52
CA GLY A 69 -5.76 17.07 7.67
C GLY A 69 -5.60 16.71 6.19
N ARG A 70 -4.97 15.58 5.85
CA ARG A 70 -4.88 15.11 4.46
C ARG A 70 -6.21 14.59 3.92
N LEU A 71 -6.91 13.76 4.70
CA LEU A 71 -8.23 13.23 4.33
C LEU A 71 -9.26 14.34 4.13
N GLU A 72 -9.13 15.44 4.87
CA GLU A 72 -10.02 16.60 4.76
C GLU A 72 -9.55 17.64 3.71
N GLY A 73 -8.41 17.42 3.04
CA GLY A 73 -7.87 18.35 2.05
C GLY A 73 -7.24 19.63 2.63
N ILE A 74 -7.05 19.69 3.95
CA ILE A 74 -6.41 20.81 4.66
C ILE A 74 -4.88 20.78 4.47
N LEU A 75 -4.30 19.57 4.48
CA LEU A 75 -2.87 19.33 4.31
C LEU A 75 -2.60 18.65 2.96
N PRO A 76 -1.55 19.07 2.23
CA PRO A 76 -1.22 18.51 0.92
C PRO A 76 -0.65 17.08 1.03
N TRP A 77 -1.09 16.20 0.12
CA TRP A 77 -0.63 14.81 0.04
C TRP A 77 0.84 14.67 -0.39
N ASP A 78 1.29 15.50 -1.34
CA ASP A 78 2.61 15.40 -1.98
C ASP A 78 3.78 15.92 -1.11
N LYS A 79 3.46 16.64 -0.03
CA LYS A 79 4.43 17.21 0.92
C LYS A 79 4.76 16.27 2.08
N ILE A 80 3.90 15.30 2.40
CA ILE A 80 4.10 14.37 3.53
C ILE A 80 4.42 12.98 2.98
N VAL A 81 5.68 12.56 3.12
CA VAL A 81 6.18 11.29 2.56
C VAL A 81 6.70 10.36 3.63
N ASP A 82 6.34 9.08 3.53
CA ASP A 82 7.02 8.05 4.29
C ASP A 82 8.20 7.50 3.48
N ARG A 83 9.35 7.37 4.13
CA ARG A 83 10.55 6.83 3.50
C ARG A 83 10.95 5.60 4.30
N SER A 84 10.37 4.45 3.96
CA SER A 84 10.98 3.18 4.31
C SER A 84 12.32 3.08 3.56
N ARG A 85 13.36 2.68 4.29
CA ARG A 85 14.75 2.69 3.82
C ARG A 85 14.95 1.58 2.78
N PHE A 86 14.82 1.91 1.51
CA PHE A 86 15.50 1.16 0.46
C PHE A 86 16.74 1.95 0.05
N PRO A 87 17.94 1.34 0.04
CA PRO A 87 19.09 1.99 -0.57
C PRO A 87 18.73 2.29 -2.03
N THR A 88 18.66 3.57 -2.38
CA THR A 88 18.47 3.96 -3.77
C THR A 88 19.83 3.90 -4.44
N GLN A 89 20.14 2.76 -5.07
CA GLN A 89 21.27 2.69 -5.98
C GLN A 89 20.79 3.14 -7.36
N LEU A 90 21.54 4.05 -7.98
CA LEU A 90 21.30 4.40 -9.38
C LEU A 90 21.83 3.27 -10.26
N ASN A 91 21.01 2.80 -11.20
CA ASN A 91 21.49 1.91 -12.25
C ASN A 91 22.49 2.68 -13.12
N MET A 92 23.72 2.22 -13.16
CA MET A 92 24.80 2.74 -13.99
C MET A 92 25.29 1.61 -14.88
N TRP A 93 25.68 1.94 -16.11
CA TRP A 93 26.10 0.99 -17.13
C TRP A 93 27.43 1.44 -17.71
N ASP A 94 28.34 0.49 -17.96
CA ASP A 94 29.67 0.78 -18.49
C ASP A 94 29.60 1.23 -19.96
N SER A 95 28.59 0.77 -20.69
CA SER A 95 28.32 1.17 -22.07
C SER A 95 26.83 1.18 -22.43
N VAL A 96 26.52 1.76 -23.59
CA VAL A 96 25.17 1.70 -24.18
C VAL A 96 24.79 0.27 -24.56
N GLY A 97 25.75 -0.55 -24.99
CA GLY A 97 25.53 -1.97 -25.29
C GLY A 97 25.11 -2.76 -24.04
N ASP A 98 25.75 -2.49 -22.90
CA ASP A 98 25.38 -3.12 -21.62
C ASP A 98 23.96 -2.72 -21.21
N PHE A 99 23.60 -1.45 -21.39
CA PHE A 99 22.22 -0.99 -21.17
C PHE A 99 21.22 -1.66 -22.12
N TYR A 100 21.54 -1.83 -23.40
CA TYR A 100 20.65 -2.53 -24.33
C TYR A 100 20.50 -4.02 -23.98
N SER A 101 21.55 -4.66 -23.45
CA SER A 101 21.50 -6.08 -23.09
C SER A 101 20.45 -6.40 -22.01
N ILE A 102 20.13 -5.44 -21.13
CA ILE A 102 19.15 -5.62 -20.05
C ILE A 102 17.72 -5.19 -20.42
N LEU A 103 17.51 -4.44 -21.52
CA LEU A 103 16.18 -3.98 -21.90
C LEU A 103 15.15 -5.12 -22.08
N PRO A 104 15.49 -6.28 -22.68
CA PRO A 104 14.57 -7.40 -22.77
C PRO A 104 14.12 -7.92 -21.39
N SER A 105 15.01 -7.97 -20.40
CA SER A 105 14.65 -8.48 -19.07
C SER A 105 13.75 -7.52 -18.29
N LEU A 106 13.80 -6.21 -18.61
CA LEU A 106 12.92 -5.18 -18.07
C LEU A 106 11.54 -5.14 -18.72
N TYR A 107 11.36 -5.74 -19.90
CA TYR A 107 10.10 -5.69 -20.61
C TYR A 107 9.07 -6.63 -19.98
N ARG A 108 7.89 -6.09 -19.70
CA ARG A 108 6.67 -6.83 -19.36
C ARG A 108 5.49 -6.19 -20.07
N ARG A 109 4.62 -7.00 -20.66
CA ARG A 109 3.38 -6.54 -21.26
C ARG A 109 2.35 -6.29 -20.16
N ASN A 110 1.64 -5.16 -20.23
CA ASN A 110 0.64 -4.82 -19.23
C ASN A 110 -0.60 -5.74 -19.34
N ILE A 111 -0.66 -6.76 -18.50
CA ILE A 111 -1.78 -7.72 -18.46
C ILE A 111 -3.12 -7.05 -18.13
N TRP A 112 -3.12 -5.91 -17.45
CA TRP A 112 -4.37 -5.23 -17.04
C TRP A 112 -5.11 -4.56 -18.20
N LEU A 113 -4.59 -4.59 -19.42
CA LEU A 113 -5.28 -4.01 -20.57
C LEU A 113 -6.55 -4.77 -20.96
N ASN A 114 -6.61 -6.09 -20.76
CA ASN A 114 -7.76 -6.92 -21.16
C ASN A 114 -8.44 -7.68 -20.00
N GLN A 115 -7.85 -7.67 -18.80
CA GLN A 115 -8.42 -8.33 -17.62
C GLN A 115 -9.76 -7.68 -17.20
N PRO A 116 -10.81 -8.46 -16.92
CA PRO A 116 -12.14 -7.92 -16.59
C PRO A 116 -12.18 -7.20 -15.24
N ASN A 117 -11.29 -7.57 -14.33
CA ASN A 117 -11.17 -7.02 -12.98
C ASN A 117 -9.73 -6.54 -12.74
N TYR A 118 -9.55 -5.70 -11.72
CA TYR A 118 -8.23 -5.27 -11.26
C TYR A 118 -8.03 -5.67 -9.81
N PHE A 119 -6.86 -6.22 -9.48
CA PHE A 119 -6.55 -6.53 -8.09
C PHE A 119 -5.08 -6.34 -7.75
N GLU A 120 -4.81 -6.24 -6.46
CA GLU A 120 -3.48 -6.11 -5.88
C GLU A 120 -3.31 -7.10 -4.72
N VAL A 121 -2.08 -7.51 -4.42
CA VAL A 121 -1.74 -8.34 -3.26
C VAL A 121 -1.10 -7.47 -2.19
N TRP A 122 -1.67 -7.44 -1.00
CA TRP A 122 -1.22 -6.60 0.12
C TRP A 122 -0.88 -7.46 1.32
N MET A 123 0.22 -7.14 2.00
CA MET A 123 0.66 -7.83 3.21
C MET A 123 1.10 -6.88 4.32
N GLU A 124 1.12 -7.33 5.57
CA GLU A 124 1.67 -6.56 6.69
C GLU A 124 3.17 -6.83 6.95
N LYS A 125 3.57 -8.10 6.82
CA LYS A 125 4.88 -8.58 7.28
C LYS A 125 5.92 -8.55 6.16
N SER A 126 6.73 -7.49 6.11
CA SER A 126 7.84 -7.36 5.15
C SER A 126 8.87 -8.49 5.18
N ALA A 127 8.94 -9.28 6.26
CA ALA A 127 9.86 -10.43 6.33
C ALA A 127 9.45 -11.56 5.36
N LEU A 128 8.17 -11.60 4.98
CA LEU A 128 7.63 -12.56 4.01
C LEU A 128 7.67 -12.02 2.58
N TYR A 129 8.24 -10.83 2.33
CA TYR A 129 8.17 -10.18 1.03
C TYR A 129 8.70 -11.06 -0.10
N ASP A 130 9.89 -11.65 0.08
CA ASP A 130 10.54 -12.45 -0.96
C ASP A 130 9.73 -13.71 -1.28
N ILE A 131 9.16 -14.38 -0.26
CA ILE A 131 8.29 -15.54 -0.44
C ILE A 131 7.11 -15.21 -1.34
N PHE A 132 6.48 -14.04 -1.17
CA PHE A 132 5.36 -13.63 -2.02
C PHE A 132 5.82 -13.18 -3.39
N TYR A 133 6.89 -12.39 -3.43
CA TYR A 133 7.42 -11.81 -4.65
C TYR A 133 7.77 -12.90 -5.65
N ASP A 134 8.44 -13.96 -5.21
CA ASP A 134 8.82 -15.09 -6.05
C ASP A 134 7.61 -15.80 -6.70
N GLN A 135 6.44 -15.80 -6.04
CA GLN A 135 5.22 -16.42 -6.58
C GLN A 135 4.48 -15.56 -7.60
N ILE A 136 4.56 -14.22 -7.52
CA ILE A 136 3.67 -13.33 -8.28
C ILE A 136 4.39 -12.35 -9.21
N PHE A 137 5.71 -12.23 -9.11
CA PHE A 137 6.50 -11.28 -9.89
C PHE A 137 6.28 -11.45 -11.40
N ASP A 138 6.34 -12.68 -11.90
CA ASP A 138 6.17 -12.98 -13.32
C ASP A 138 4.73 -12.83 -13.83
N HIS A 139 3.78 -12.66 -12.91
CA HIS A 139 2.37 -12.44 -13.18
C HIS A 139 2.00 -10.96 -13.33
N GLY A 140 2.92 -10.02 -13.10
CA GLY A 140 2.64 -8.58 -13.23
C GLY A 140 1.64 -8.05 -12.18
N ILE A 141 1.53 -8.76 -11.05
CA ILE A 141 0.67 -8.38 -9.93
C ILE A 141 1.45 -7.49 -8.97
N LEU A 142 0.84 -6.40 -8.53
CA LEU A 142 1.46 -5.52 -7.53
C LEU A 142 1.48 -6.22 -6.17
N LEU A 143 2.67 -6.26 -5.55
CA LEU A 143 2.87 -6.61 -4.14
C LEU A 143 3.06 -5.36 -3.30
N MET A 144 2.21 -5.17 -2.29
CA MET A 144 2.31 -4.04 -1.36
C MET A 144 2.54 -4.52 0.06
N THR A 145 3.43 -3.84 0.78
CA THR A 145 3.56 -3.99 2.23
C THR A 145 2.95 -2.77 2.93
N VAL A 146 2.06 -3.00 3.88
CA VAL A 146 1.37 -1.95 4.65
C VAL A 146 1.71 -2.07 6.13
N ARG A 147 2.13 -0.96 6.75
CA ARG A 147 2.53 -0.91 8.17
C ARG A 147 2.15 0.40 8.84
N GLY A 148 1.36 0.34 9.90
CA GLY A 148 1.03 1.49 10.75
C GLY A 148 0.55 2.72 9.96
N TYR A 149 0.98 3.92 10.38
CA TYR A 149 0.58 5.21 9.78
C TYR A 149 1.09 5.44 8.35
N SER A 150 2.14 4.72 7.91
CA SER A 150 2.70 4.84 6.55
C SER A 150 1.68 4.48 5.46
N SER A 151 0.72 3.62 5.82
CA SER A 151 -0.31 3.06 4.95
C SER A 151 -1.23 4.12 4.35
N LEU A 152 -1.41 5.30 4.97
CA LEU A 152 -2.35 6.30 4.44
C LEU A 152 -1.88 6.92 3.12
N SER A 153 -0.58 7.21 2.97
CA SER A 153 -0.04 7.72 1.70
C SER A 153 -0.17 6.67 0.59
N ILE A 154 0.18 5.43 0.93
CA ILE A 154 0.05 4.27 0.04
C ILE A 154 -1.41 4.11 -0.42
N ILE A 155 -2.36 4.07 0.52
CA ILE A 155 -3.80 3.93 0.21
C ILE A 155 -4.27 5.07 -0.69
N TYR A 156 -3.83 6.31 -0.45
CA TYR A 156 -4.18 7.43 -1.32
C TYR A 156 -3.64 7.26 -2.75
N GLU A 157 -2.36 6.95 -2.90
CA GLU A 157 -1.75 6.73 -4.22
C GLU A 157 -2.46 5.59 -4.97
N ARG A 158 -2.69 4.47 -4.29
CA ARG A 158 -3.43 3.33 -4.86
C ARG A 158 -4.88 3.70 -5.18
N SER A 159 -5.53 4.54 -4.37
CA SER A 159 -6.91 5.00 -4.60
C SER A 159 -7.09 5.67 -5.97
N LEU A 160 -6.07 6.37 -6.46
CA LEU A 160 -6.09 7.00 -7.78
C LEU A 160 -6.09 5.95 -8.91
N ILE A 161 -5.32 4.87 -8.73
CA ILE A 161 -5.28 3.75 -9.68
C ILE A 161 -6.59 2.97 -9.64
N PHE A 162 -7.11 2.67 -8.45
CA PHE A 162 -8.40 1.99 -8.30
C PHE A 162 -9.55 2.81 -8.91
N LYS A 163 -9.60 4.14 -8.69
CA LYS A 163 -10.60 5.03 -9.32
C LYS A 163 -10.60 4.92 -10.84
N LYS A 164 -9.42 4.83 -11.47
CA LYS A 164 -9.30 4.65 -12.92
C LYS A 164 -10.01 3.37 -13.37
N TYR A 165 -9.70 2.22 -12.76
CA TYR A 165 -10.30 0.94 -13.16
C TYR A 165 -11.79 0.83 -12.82
N ILE A 166 -12.23 1.42 -11.70
CA ILE A 166 -13.65 1.48 -11.35
C ILE A 166 -14.41 2.34 -12.37
N ALA A 167 -13.85 3.45 -12.84
CA ALA A 167 -14.46 4.28 -13.89
C ALA A 167 -14.56 3.54 -15.24
N GLU A 168 -13.71 2.54 -15.48
CA GLU A 168 -13.80 1.62 -16.61
C GLU A 168 -14.85 0.49 -16.39
N GLY A 169 -15.60 0.51 -15.29
CA GLY A 169 -16.63 -0.48 -14.96
C GLY A 169 -16.10 -1.78 -14.39
N ARG A 170 -14.83 -1.85 -13.99
CA ARG A 170 -14.20 -3.06 -13.46
C ARG A 170 -14.42 -3.20 -11.96
N LYS A 171 -14.51 -4.44 -11.48
CA LYS A 171 -14.44 -4.71 -10.04
C LYS A 171 -12.99 -4.62 -9.59
N CYS A 172 -12.81 -4.04 -8.41
CA CYS A 172 -11.50 -3.84 -7.81
C CYS A 172 -11.39 -4.56 -6.48
N LYS A 173 -10.31 -5.32 -6.29
CA LYS A 173 -10.08 -6.14 -5.10
C LYS A 173 -8.66 -6.00 -4.55
N ILE A 174 -8.50 -6.16 -3.24
CA ILE A 174 -7.22 -6.39 -2.58
C ILE A 174 -7.24 -7.79 -1.97
N LEU A 175 -6.26 -8.60 -2.33
CA LEU A 175 -5.97 -9.90 -1.72
C LEU A 175 -5.03 -9.65 -0.55
N TYR A 176 -5.57 -9.75 0.67
CA TYR A 176 -4.90 -9.30 1.88
C TYR A 176 -4.33 -10.47 2.70
N PHE A 177 -3.09 -10.30 3.15
CA PHE A 177 -2.34 -11.23 3.97
C PHE A 177 -1.85 -10.55 5.25
N GLY A 178 -2.35 -10.97 6.42
CA GLY A 178 -1.97 -10.35 7.68
C GLY A 178 -2.20 -11.26 8.88
N ASP A 179 -1.70 -10.83 10.03
CA ASP A 179 -1.77 -11.60 11.27
C ASP A 179 -3.23 -11.78 11.73
N HIS A 180 -3.46 -12.83 12.51
CA HIS A 180 -4.75 -13.11 13.14
C HIS A 180 -4.62 -12.88 14.65
N ASP A 181 -4.63 -11.61 15.04
CA ASP A 181 -4.59 -11.13 16.42
C ASP A 181 -5.56 -9.92 16.58
N PRO A 182 -5.77 -9.38 17.80
CA PRO A 182 -6.69 -8.27 18.03
C PRO A 182 -6.48 -7.03 17.14
N ASN A 183 -5.22 -6.73 16.76
CA ASN A 183 -4.90 -5.62 15.87
C ASN A 183 -4.93 -6.02 14.39
N GLY A 184 -4.37 -7.17 14.06
CA GLY A 184 -4.24 -7.69 12.70
C GLY A 184 -5.59 -7.77 11.99
N ILE A 185 -6.65 -8.22 12.69
CA ILE A 185 -8.02 -8.30 12.12
C ILE A 185 -8.70 -6.94 11.91
N GLN A 186 -8.10 -5.85 12.38
CA GLN A 186 -8.59 -4.49 12.17
C GLN A 186 -7.93 -3.82 10.97
N ILE A 187 -6.79 -4.33 10.49
CA ILE A 187 -6.01 -3.65 9.46
C ILE A 187 -6.76 -3.64 8.12
N ASP A 188 -7.27 -4.77 7.66
CA ASP A 188 -8.08 -4.84 6.43
C ASP A 188 -9.34 -3.96 6.53
N LYS A 189 -10.00 -3.93 7.69
CA LYS A 189 -11.15 -3.06 7.96
C LYS A 189 -10.76 -1.58 7.89
N SER A 190 -9.60 -1.22 8.44
CA SER A 190 -9.06 0.14 8.42
C SER A 190 -8.69 0.58 7.01
N ILE A 191 -8.07 -0.30 6.22
CA ILE A 191 -7.78 -0.06 4.79
C ILE A 191 -9.08 0.20 4.04
N ARG A 192 -10.08 -0.67 4.19
CA ARG A 192 -11.41 -0.52 3.57
C ARG A 192 -12.08 0.80 3.96
N SER A 193 -12.06 1.14 5.24
CA SER A 193 -12.59 2.41 5.76
C SER A 193 -11.88 3.62 5.14
N THR A 194 -10.58 3.53 4.94
CA THR A 194 -9.78 4.61 4.35
C THR A 194 -10.09 4.79 2.86
N PHE A 195 -10.20 3.71 2.07
CA PHE A 195 -10.66 3.79 0.68
C PHE A 195 -12.05 4.42 0.56
N ARG A 196 -12.99 4.04 1.44
CA ARG A 196 -14.33 4.64 1.50
C ARG A 196 -14.29 6.13 1.78
N LYS A 197 -13.44 6.59 2.72
CA LYS A 197 -13.22 8.03 2.99
C LYS A 197 -12.67 8.78 1.76
N LEU A 198 -11.95 8.08 0.89
CA LEU A 198 -11.43 8.61 -0.38
C LEU A 198 -12.42 8.47 -1.55
N ASN A 199 -13.64 8.02 -1.29
CA ASN A 199 -14.69 7.71 -2.27
C ASN A 199 -14.23 6.68 -3.31
N VAL A 200 -13.63 5.58 -2.84
CA VAL A 200 -13.24 4.43 -3.67
C VAL A 200 -13.83 3.17 -3.06
N ASP A 201 -14.54 2.41 -3.88
CA ASP A 201 -15.09 1.12 -3.48
C ASP A 201 -14.14 0.00 -3.91
N VAL A 202 -13.45 -0.59 -2.93
CA VAL A 202 -12.50 -1.67 -3.13
C VAL A 202 -12.90 -2.82 -2.22
N ASP A 203 -13.07 -4.00 -2.81
CA ASP A 203 -13.27 -5.22 -2.05
C ASP A 203 -11.95 -5.65 -1.41
N ILE A 204 -12.00 -6.15 -0.18
CA ILE A 204 -10.79 -6.63 0.50
C ILE A 204 -11.10 -8.03 1.02
N GLU A 205 -10.36 -8.99 0.48
CA GLU A 205 -10.48 -10.41 0.78
C GLU A 205 -9.25 -10.85 1.59
N ARG A 206 -9.47 -11.29 2.83
CA ARG A 206 -8.38 -11.84 3.66
C ARG A 206 -8.11 -13.28 3.22
N ILE A 207 -6.98 -13.50 2.56
CA ILE A 207 -6.57 -14.81 2.05
C ILE A 207 -5.84 -15.63 3.13
N ALA A 208 -5.07 -14.95 3.97
CA ALA A 208 -4.47 -15.49 5.19
C ALA A 208 -4.17 -14.33 6.16
N LEU A 209 -4.00 -14.54 7.45
CA LEU A 209 -4.36 -15.72 8.20
C LEU A 209 -5.82 -15.60 8.66
N THR A 210 -6.64 -16.60 8.35
CA THR A 210 -8.02 -16.73 8.83
C THR A 210 -8.06 -17.44 10.19
N TYR A 211 -9.18 -17.37 10.91
CA TYR A 211 -9.31 -18.07 12.18
C TYR A 211 -9.27 -19.60 11.99
N ASP A 212 -9.85 -20.10 10.90
CA ASP A 212 -9.88 -21.51 10.57
C ASP A 212 -8.47 -22.07 10.29
N ASP A 213 -7.59 -21.25 9.69
CA ASP A 213 -6.21 -21.63 9.41
C ASP A 213 -5.45 -22.02 10.68
N ILE A 214 -5.75 -21.37 11.82
CA ILE A 214 -5.10 -21.65 13.11
C ILE A 214 -5.36 -23.10 13.52
N PHE A 215 -6.58 -23.59 13.34
CA PHE A 215 -6.96 -24.95 13.69
C PHE A 215 -6.54 -25.95 12.62
N GLU A 216 -6.75 -25.63 11.34
CA GLU A 216 -6.45 -26.52 10.21
C GLU A 216 -4.97 -26.91 10.18
N TYR A 217 -4.08 -25.95 10.43
CA TYR A 217 -2.63 -26.16 10.38
C TYR A 217 -2.00 -26.31 11.77
N ASN A 218 -2.80 -26.36 12.84
CA ASN A 218 -2.34 -26.47 14.23
C ASN A 218 -1.22 -25.46 14.54
N LEU A 219 -1.48 -24.18 14.24
CA LEU A 219 -0.46 -23.15 14.30
C LEU A 219 -0.05 -22.84 15.75
N PRO A 220 1.22 -22.51 16.01
CA PRO A 220 1.62 -22.00 17.31
C PRO A 220 0.86 -20.71 17.63
N THR A 221 0.15 -20.72 18.75
CA THR A 221 -0.64 -19.57 19.20
C THR A 221 0.08 -18.85 20.32
N ASN A 222 0.17 -17.52 20.24
CA ASN A 222 0.67 -16.72 21.35
C ASN A 222 -0.39 -16.66 22.47
N ILE A 223 0.06 -16.76 23.72
CA ILE A 223 -0.77 -16.48 24.90
C ILE A 223 -0.98 -14.96 24.98
N GLU A 224 -2.21 -14.55 25.29
CA GLU A 224 -2.70 -13.18 25.27
C GLU A 224 -1.71 -12.16 25.87
N LYS A 225 -1.40 -11.09 25.12
CA LYS A 225 -0.91 -9.85 25.73
C LYS A 225 -2.14 -9.14 26.31
N GLU A 226 -2.29 -9.13 27.64
CA GLU A 226 -3.43 -8.54 28.36
C GLU A 226 -3.66 -7.04 28.07
N GLU A 227 -2.68 -6.35 27.46
CA GLU A 227 -2.72 -4.89 27.26
C GLU A 227 -3.25 -4.44 25.88
N ASP A 228 -3.77 -5.33 25.03
CA ASP A 228 -4.30 -4.93 23.73
C ASP A 228 -5.70 -4.32 23.86
N THR A 229 -5.85 -3.04 23.50
CA THR A 229 -7.13 -2.32 23.51
C THR A 229 -8.22 -2.95 22.65
N ASN A 230 -7.87 -3.81 21.70
CA ASN A 230 -8.82 -4.53 20.84
C ASN A 230 -9.17 -5.93 21.35
N LEU A 231 -8.57 -6.39 22.46
CA LEU A 231 -8.74 -7.76 22.96
C LEU A 231 -10.20 -8.08 23.34
N ASP A 232 -10.91 -7.13 23.95
CA ASP A 232 -12.32 -7.34 24.32
C ASP A 232 -13.20 -7.55 23.09
N ASN A 233 -13.03 -6.72 22.05
CA ASN A 233 -13.75 -6.86 20.79
C ASN A 233 -13.37 -8.16 20.07
N TYR A 234 -12.12 -8.59 20.18
CA TYR A 234 -11.63 -9.85 19.63
C TYR A 234 -12.31 -11.06 20.27
N LYS A 235 -12.41 -11.08 21.61
CA LYS A 235 -13.12 -12.11 22.38
C LYS A 235 -14.62 -12.11 22.10
N LEU A 236 -15.24 -10.92 22.02
CA LEU A 236 -16.66 -10.78 21.67
C LEU A 236 -16.98 -11.31 20.27
N ALA A 237 -16.01 -11.25 19.33
CA ALA A 237 -16.13 -11.86 18.01
C ALA A 237 -15.99 -13.39 18.02
N GLY A 238 -15.75 -14.00 19.19
CA GLY A 238 -15.62 -15.44 19.38
C GLY A 238 -14.19 -15.97 19.21
N TYR A 239 -13.20 -15.10 19.06
CA TYR A 239 -11.81 -15.50 18.88
C TYR A 239 -11.08 -15.62 20.21
N VAL A 240 -10.43 -16.76 20.44
CA VAL A 240 -9.64 -17.04 21.65
C VAL A 240 -8.19 -17.43 21.37
N LEU A 241 -7.84 -17.61 20.10
CA LEU A 241 -6.49 -17.95 19.65
C LEU A 241 -5.93 -16.81 18.79
N GLN A 242 -4.63 -16.60 18.86
CA GLN A 242 -3.92 -15.59 18.08
C GLN A 242 -2.72 -16.24 17.40
N ALA A 243 -2.47 -15.89 16.14
CA ALA A 243 -1.35 -16.42 15.39
C ALA A 243 -0.79 -15.38 14.41
N GLU A 244 0.53 -15.37 14.28
CA GLU A 244 1.22 -14.57 13.27
C GLU A 244 1.17 -15.27 11.91
N LEU A 245 1.14 -14.51 10.82
CA LEU A 245 1.18 -15.06 9.47
C LEU A 245 2.46 -15.89 9.23
N ASP A 246 3.56 -15.53 9.88
CA ASP A 246 4.85 -16.27 9.86
C ASP A 246 4.73 -17.70 10.39
N ALA A 247 3.67 -18.01 11.16
CA ALA A 247 3.43 -19.34 11.69
C ALA A 247 2.89 -20.32 10.63
N LEU A 248 2.25 -19.80 9.58
CA LEU A 248 1.68 -20.62 8.52
C LEU A 248 2.80 -21.31 7.73
N PRO A 249 2.72 -22.63 7.45
CA PRO A 249 3.73 -23.31 6.65
C PRO A 249 3.93 -22.62 5.29
N VAL A 250 5.18 -22.45 4.88
CA VAL A 250 5.54 -21.68 3.69
C VAL A 250 4.88 -22.25 2.44
N GLU A 251 4.82 -23.57 2.30
CA GLU A 251 4.22 -24.24 1.15
C GLU A 251 2.72 -23.97 1.04
N ILE A 252 2.04 -23.80 2.18
CA ILE A 252 0.62 -23.44 2.23
C ILE A 252 0.44 -21.97 1.86
N LEU A 253 1.32 -21.10 2.37
CA LEU A 253 1.31 -19.68 2.05
C LEU A 253 1.53 -19.45 0.55
N GLU A 254 2.55 -20.07 -0.05
CA GLU A 254 2.82 -20.05 -1.48
C GLU A 254 1.61 -20.52 -2.30
N LYS A 255 1.01 -21.66 -1.91
CA LYS A 255 -0.18 -22.20 -2.57
C LYS A 255 -1.37 -21.24 -2.49
N ARG A 256 -1.59 -20.58 -1.35
CA ARG A 256 -2.68 -19.60 -1.20
C ARG A 256 -2.46 -18.37 -2.06
N ILE A 257 -1.23 -17.88 -2.14
CA ILE A 257 -0.88 -16.73 -2.97
C ILE A 257 -1.16 -17.06 -4.44
N ILE A 258 -0.59 -18.16 -4.97
CA ILE A 258 -0.75 -18.49 -6.38
C ILE A 258 -2.21 -18.78 -6.73
N ASN A 259 -2.94 -19.54 -5.90
CA ASN A 259 -4.35 -19.84 -6.13
C ASN A 259 -5.19 -18.56 -6.13
N SER A 260 -5.01 -17.69 -5.14
CA SER A 260 -5.76 -16.43 -5.06
C SER A 260 -5.49 -15.53 -6.27
N VAL A 261 -4.26 -15.50 -6.79
CA VAL A 261 -3.93 -14.76 -8.02
C VAL A 261 -4.60 -15.39 -9.23
N THR A 262 -4.49 -16.71 -9.42
CA THR A 262 -5.06 -17.39 -10.58
C THR A 262 -6.58 -17.34 -10.60
N ASP A 263 -7.23 -17.42 -9.43
CA ASP A 263 -8.69 -17.40 -9.30
C ASP A 263 -9.28 -16.01 -9.63
N ASN A 264 -8.47 -14.95 -9.48
CA ASN A 264 -8.88 -13.58 -9.79
C ASN A 264 -8.42 -13.11 -11.18
N LEU A 265 -7.66 -13.93 -11.92
CA LEU A 265 -7.29 -13.68 -13.32
C LEU A 265 -8.23 -14.39 -14.28
N ASP A 266 -8.57 -13.71 -15.37
CA ASP A 266 -9.05 -14.38 -16.58
C ASP A 266 -7.84 -15.07 -17.23
N MET A 267 -7.70 -16.37 -16.97
CA MET A 267 -6.52 -17.14 -17.36
C MET A 267 -6.39 -17.32 -18.87
N ASP A 268 -7.48 -17.28 -19.62
CA ASP A 268 -7.42 -17.35 -21.09
C ASP A 268 -6.81 -16.06 -21.66
N LYS A 269 -7.31 -14.91 -21.18
CA LYS A 269 -6.75 -13.60 -21.51
C LYS A 269 -5.32 -13.41 -21.03
N TYR A 270 -4.99 -13.94 -19.86
CA TYR A 270 -3.64 -13.90 -19.31
C TYR A 270 -2.67 -14.69 -20.20
N LYS A 271 -3.03 -15.93 -20.59
CA LYS A 271 -2.22 -16.75 -21.51
C LYS A 271 -2.01 -16.08 -22.86
N GLU A 272 -3.07 -15.49 -23.43
CA GLU A 272 -2.97 -14.72 -24.68
C GLU A 272 -1.92 -13.60 -24.56
N TYR A 273 -1.93 -12.85 -23.45
CA TYR A 273 -0.98 -11.76 -23.24
C TYR A 273 0.45 -12.23 -23.00
N LYS A 274 0.67 -13.39 -22.37
CA LYS A 274 2.00 -13.99 -22.24
C LYS A 274 2.55 -14.44 -23.60
N GLU A 275 1.71 -14.95 -24.50
CA GLU A 275 2.13 -15.25 -25.88
C GLU A 275 2.45 -13.98 -26.68
N LEU A 276 1.70 -12.89 -26.48
CA LEU A 276 2.02 -11.59 -27.08
C LEU A 276 3.34 -11.03 -26.54
N GLU A 277 3.55 -11.07 -25.22
CA GLU A 277 4.80 -10.64 -24.59
C GLU A 277 6.01 -11.40 -25.14
N LYS A 278 5.88 -12.71 -25.37
CA LYS A 278 6.92 -13.52 -25.99
C LYS A 278 7.28 -13.05 -27.40
N ARG A 279 6.28 -12.66 -28.20
CA ARG A 279 6.52 -12.08 -29.54
C ARG A 279 7.16 -10.70 -29.45
N ASP A 280 6.69 -9.86 -28.53
CA ASP A 280 7.27 -8.53 -28.29
C ASP A 280 8.76 -8.66 -27.90
N LEU A 281 9.11 -9.60 -27.02
CA LEU A 281 10.49 -9.87 -26.63
C LEU A 281 11.37 -10.34 -27.80
N GLN A 282 10.84 -11.17 -28.71
CA GLN A 282 11.55 -11.57 -29.92
C GLN A 282 11.84 -10.36 -30.82
N MET A 283 10.89 -9.45 -30.98
CA MET A 283 11.07 -8.21 -31.74
C MET A 283 12.12 -7.31 -31.07
N VAL A 284 12.01 -7.10 -29.76
CA VAL A 284 12.99 -6.30 -28.98
C VAL A 284 14.41 -6.86 -29.14
N SER A 285 14.59 -8.18 -29.01
CA SER A 285 15.91 -8.80 -29.18
C SER A 285 16.46 -8.65 -30.61
N GLN A 286 15.62 -8.75 -31.64
CA GLN A 286 16.03 -8.54 -33.03
C GLN A 286 16.46 -7.10 -33.29
N ASP A 287 15.66 -6.14 -32.85
CA ASP A 287 15.93 -4.71 -33.03
C ASP A 287 17.22 -4.30 -32.29
N LEU A 288 17.41 -4.77 -31.05
CA LEU A 288 18.60 -4.47 -30.27
C LEU A 288 19.85 -5.15 -30.82
N GLY A 289 19.75 -6.38 -31.33
CA GLY A 289 20.87 -7.06 -32.00
C GLY A 289 21.39 -6.28 -33.21
N GLY A 290 20.49 -5.68 -33.99
CA GLY A 290 20.86 -4.79 -35.10
C GLY A 290 21.55 -3.50 -34.65
N ILE A 291 21.23 -2.99 -33.47
CA ILE A 291 21.84 -1.76 -32.92
C ILE A 291 23.23 -2.04 -32.33
N ILE A 292 23.39 -3.13 -31.58
CA ILE A 292 24.68 -3.51 -30.95
C ILE A 292 25.74 -3.77 -32.03
N ASN A 293 25.38 -4.46 -33.11
CA ASN A 293 26.31 -4.75 -34.20
C ASN A 293 26.79 -3.48 -34.91
N LYS A 294 25.93 -2.47 -35.10
CA LYS A 294 26.28 -1.17 -35.71
C LYS A 294 27.17 -0.28 -34.84
N GLN A 295 27.24 -0.52 -33.53
CA GLN A 295 28.13 0.22 -32.62
C GLN A 295 29.51 -0.44 -32.49
N SER A 296 29.67 -1.66 -33.00
CA SER A 296 30.91 -2.43 -32.97
C SER A 296 31.73 -2.30 -34.26
N GLU A 297 31.19 -1.61 -35.27
CA GLU A 297 31.83 -1.21 -36.53
C GLU A 297 32.31 0.24 -36.47
#